data_AF-A0A150Y359-F1
#
_entry.id   AF-A0A150Y359-F1
#
_cell.length_a   1.000
_cell.length_b   1.000
_cell.length_c   1.000
_cell.angle_alpha   90.00
_cell.angle_beta   90.00
_cell.angle_gamma   90.00
#
_symmetry.space_group_name_H-M   'P 1'
#
loop_
_entity.id
_entity.type
_entity.pdbx_description
1 polymer ?
#
loop_
_entity_poly.entity_id
_entity_poly.type
_entity_poly.pdbx_seq_one_letter_code
_entity_poly.pdbx_strand_id
1 'polypeptide(L)'
;MTLSKKHSRAIVIDDCRFKWLVSPNDGHNVFVAEKEDIKGQKIEVHFNTDINSFWVEFPNVVNLNLKVLKPKDAESIIRQALNDGWNPERKGTPMVFDWENDTIIRRSK
;
A
#
# COMPACT_ATOMS: atom_id res chain seq x y z
N MET A 1 -2.83 -7.76 12.81
CA MET A 1 -2.83 -9.02 12.04
C MET A 1 -1.54 -9.12 11.22
N THR A 2 -0.92 -10.30 11.10
CA THR A 2 0.33 -10.50 10.31
C THR A 2 -0.04 -10.65 8.83
N LEU A 3 0.74 -10.13 7.86
CA LEU A 3 0.43 -10.41 6.45
C LEU A 3 0.59 -11.93 6.22
N SER A 4 -0.39 -12.52 5.52
CA SER A 4 -0.29 -13.90 5.08
C SER A 4 0.82 -14.03 4.03
N LYS A 5 1.67 -15.06 4.18
CA LYS A 5 2.75 -15.39 3.23
C LYS A 5 2.25 -15.68 1.80
N LYS A 6 0.97 -16.02 1.62
CA LYS A 6 0.45 -16.56 0.36
C LYS A 6 0.17 -15.50 -0.72
N HIS A 7 0.01 -14.23 -0.33
CA HIS A 7 -0.36 -13.15 -1.24
C HIS A 7 0.52 -11.90 -1.13
N SER A 8 1.60 -11.97 -0.32
CA SER A 8 2.57 -10.88 -0.18
C SER A 8 3.70 -11.03 -1.20
N ARG A 9 4.12 -9.90 -1.77
CA ARG A 9 5.29 -9.77 -2.64
C ARG A 9 6.47 -9.26 -1.80
N ALA A 10 7.67 -9.72 -2.12
CA ALA A 10 8.89 -9.25 -1.46
C ALA A 10 9.54 -8.14 -2.30
N ILE A 11 10.21 -7.20 -1.63
CA ILE A 11 11.05 -6.17 -2.24
C ILE A 11 12.25 -5.87 -1.35
N VAL A 12 13.39 -5.57 -1.94
CA VAL A 12 14.61 -5.18 -1.23
C VAL A 12 14.86 -3.69 -1.49
N ILE A 13 14.99 -2.91 -0.42
CA ILE A 13 15.22 -1.46 -0.47
C ILE A 13 16.35 -1.18 0.51
N ASP A 14 17.47 -0.66 0.00
CA ASP A 14 18.66 -0.31 0.78
C ASP A 14 19.09 -1.44 1.75
N ASP A 15 19.20 -2.66 1.21
CA ASP A 15 19.54 -3.92 1.89
C ASP A 15 18.51 -4.41 2.95
N CYS A 16 17.40 -3.69 3.12
CA CYS A 16 16.29 -4.10 3.96
C CYS A 16 15.24 -4.87 3.15
N ARG A 17 14.81 -6.03 3.66
CA ARG A 17 13.74 -6.82 3.06
C ARG A 17 12.39 -6.39 3.57
N PHE A 18 11.49 -6.08 2.65
CA PHE A 18 10.10 -5.73 2.94
C PHE A 18 9.16 -6.70 2.26
N LYS A 19 7.99 -6.87 2.87
CA LYS A 19 6.84 -7.56 2.31
C LYS A 19 5.72 -6.57 2.13
N TRP A 20 5.06 -6.64 0.99
CA TRP A 20 3.90 -5.83 0.70
C TRP A 20 2.78 -6.63 0.05
N LEU A 21 1.56 -6.20 0.25
CA LEU A 21 0.40 -6.71 -0.48
C LEU A 21 -0.54 -5.57 -0.82
N VAL A 22 -1.40 -5.81 -1.80
CA VAL A 22 -2.56 -4.96 -2.07
C VAL A 22 -3.79 -5.80 -1.79
N SER A 23 -4.68 -5.28 -0.94
CA SER A 23 -5.96 -5.91 -0.64
C SER A 23 -7.09 -4.91 -0.87
N PRO A 24 -8.24 -5.36 -1.41
CA PRO A 24 -9.44 -4.53 -1.42
C PRO A 24 -9.92 -4.29 0.03
N ASN A 25 -10.42 -3.09 0.32
CA ASN A 25 -11.00 -2.69 1.60
C ASN A 25 -12.17 -1.73 1.33
N ASP A 26 -13.39 -2.12 1.64
CA ASP A 26 -14.63 -1.31 1.58
C ASP A 26 -14.58 -0.08 0.64
N GLY A 27 -14.72 -0.31 -0.67
CA GLY A 27 -14.77 0.75 -1.69
C GLY A 27 -13.41 1.27 -2.19
N HIS A 28 -12.29 0.92 -1.56
CA HIS A 28 -10.94 1.34 -1.94
C HIS A 28 -9.94 0.16 -1.91
N ASN A 29 -8.75 0.35 -2.46
CA ASN A 29 -7.64 -0.59 -2.28
C ASN A 29 -6.70 -0.08 -1.18
N VAL A 30 -6.09 -1.01 -0.46
CA VAL A 30 -5.09 -0.72 0.57
C VAL A 30 -3.82 -1.48 0.24
N PHE A 31 -2.74 -0.73 0.10
CA PHE A 31 -1.38 -1.26 0.08
C PHE A 31 -0.89 -1.36 1.51
N VAL A 32 -0.41 -2.53 1.91
CA VAL A 32 0.15 -2.76 3.25
C VAL A 32 1.58 -3.23 3.10
N ALA A 33 2.51 -2.58 3.80
CA ALA A 33 3.90 -3.02 3.87
C ALA A 33 4.41 -3.21 5.31
N GLU A 34 5.27 -4.22 5.48
CA GLU A 34 6.00 -4.50 6.72
C GLU A 34 7.42 -5.00 6.42
N LYS A 35 8.36 -4.82 7.36
CA LYS A 35 9.69 -5.42 7.25
C LYS A 35 9.58 -6.93 7.40
N GLU A 36 10.32 -7.67 6.57
CA GLU A 36 10.21 -9.13 6.50
C GLU A 36 10.76 -9.81 7.76
N ASP A 37 11.90 -9.32 8.25
CA ASP A 37 12.67 -9.98 9.31
C ASP A 37 12.17 -9.61 10.72
N ILE A 38 11.50 -8.46 10.86
CA ILE A 38 11.08 -7.91 12.15
C ILE A 38 9.59 -7.57 12.10
N LYS A 39 8.85 -8.08 13.08
CA LYS A 39 7.46 -7.68 13.31
C LYS A 39 7.37 -6.33 14.03
N GLY A 40 7.63 -5.25 13.31
CA GLY A 40 7.45 -3.88 13.79
C GLY A 40 6.17 -3.23 13.25
N GLN A 41 6.22 -1.92 13.08
CA GLN A 41 5.11 -1.09 12.62
C GLN A 41 4.89 -1.27 11.12
N LYS A 42 3.63 -1.29 10.73
CA LYS A 42 3.21 -1.38 9.32
C LYS A 42 2.86 -0.02 8.75
N ILE A 43 2.79 0.06 7.44
CA ILE A 43 2.08 1.14 6.75
C ILE A 43 0.85 0.59 6.04
N GLU A 44 -0.17 1.42 5.99
CA GLU A 44 -1.39 1.22 5.22
C GLU A 44 -1.57 2.44 4.33
N VAL A 45 -1.65 2.21 3.01
CA VAL A 45 -1.69 3.26 2.02
C VAL A 45 -2.95 3.06 1.18
N HIS A 46 -3.89 3.96 1.34
CA HIS A 46 -5.23 3.89 0.75
C HIS A 46 -5.22 4.55 -0.61
N PHE A 47 -5.84 3.90 -1.60
CA PHE A 47 -6.00 4.47 -2.92
C PHE A 47 -7.25 3.96 -3.60
N ASN A 48 -7.88 4.84 -4.36
CA ASN A 48 -9.05 4.46 -5.14
C ASN A 48 -8.62 3.62 -6.33
N THR A 49 -9.39 2.58 -6.61
CA THR A 49 -9.35 1.88 -7.88
C THR A 49 -10.74 1.95 -8.49
N ASP A 50 -10.79 2.29 -9.77
CA ASP A 50 -12.02 2.28 -10.56
C ASP A 50 -12.47 0.85 -10.89
N ILE A 51 -12.12 -0.13 -10.06
CA ILE A 51 -12.58 -1.51 -10.25
C ILE A 51 -13.91 -1.69 -9.53
N ASN A 52 -14.12 -1.12 -8.33
CA ASN A 52 -15.29 -1.47 -7.51
C ASN A 52 -16.61 -0.83 -8.00
N SER A 53 -16.57 0.41 -8.50
CA SER A 53 -17.74 1.13 -9.01
C SER A 53 -18.20 0.67 -10.40
N PHE A 54 -17.28 0.16 -11.22
CA PHE A 54 -17.51 -0.01 -12.66
C PHE A 54 -17.93 -1.41 -13.10
N TRP A 55 -17.96 -2.40 -12.19
CA TRP A 55 -18.63 -3.69 -12.47
C TRP A 55 -20.16 -3.57 -12.57
N VAL A 56 -20.74 -2.49 -12.06
CA VAL A 56 -22.20 -2.25 -12.08
C VAL A 56 -22.67 -1.55 -13.37
N GLU A 57 -21.77 -0.84 -14.08
CA GLU A 57 -22.12 0.05 -15.20
C GLU A 57 -21.47 -0.33 -16.54
N PHE A 58 -21.21 -1.61 -16.79
CA PHE A 58 -20.85 -2.07 -18.12
C PHE A 58 -22.07 -1.89 -19.06
N PRO A 59 -21.98 -1.15 -20.18
CA PRO A 59 -20.78 -0.84 -20.98
C PRO A 59 -20.36 0.65 -21.02
N ASN A 60 -20.80 1.51 -20.10
CA ASN A 60 -20.67 2.98 -20.22
C ASN A 60 -19.35 3.57 -19.66
N VAL A 61 -18.35 2.72 -19.38
CA VAL A 61 -17.13 3.13 -18.69
C VAL A 61 -16.06 3.58 -19.68
N VAL A 62 -15.90 4.90 -19.83
CA VAL A 62 -14.96 5.51 -20.80
C VAL A 62 -13.50 5.49 -20.31
N ASN A 63 -13.26 5.42 -19.00
CA ASN A 63 -11.90 5.32 -18.44
C ASN A 63 -11.91 4.45 -17.17
N LEU A 64 -11.23 3.32 -17.22
CA LEU A 64 -10.96 2.48 -16.05
C LEU A 64 -9.57 2.85 -15.50
N ASN A 65 -9.48 3.52 -14.34
CA ASN A 65 -8.21 3.63 -13.61
C ASN A 65 -7.91 2.31 -12.89
N LEU A 66 -7.45 1.33 -13.68
CA LEU A 66 -6.80 0.12 -13.22
C LEU A 66 -5.41 0.49 -12.67
N LYS A 67 -5.34 1.22 -11.55
CA LYS A 67 -4.06 1.58 -10.93
C LYS A 67 -3.39 0.31 -10.39
N VAL A 68 -2.67 -0.37 -11.28
CA VAL A 68 -1.89 -1.57 -10.97
C VAL A 68 -0.60 -1.12 -10.30
N LEU A 69 -0.48 -1.41 -9.00
CA LEU A 69 0.75 -1.18 -8.23
C LEU A 69 1.89 -2.06 -8.77
N LYS A 70 2.90 -1.43 -9.36
CA LYS A 70 4.14 -2.06 -9.81
C LYS A 70 5.15 -2.11 -8.67
N PRO A 71 6.18 -2.98 -8.74
CA PRO A 71 7.25 -2.99 -7.75
C PRO A 71 7.93 -1.62 -7.55
N LYS A 72 8.06 -0.81 -8.60
CA LYS A 72 8.60 0.56 -8.51
C LYS A 72 7.72 1.49 -7.67
N ASP A 73 6.41 1.35 -7.77
CA ASP A 73 5.46 2.14 -6.99
C ASP A 73 5.54 1.73 -5.52
N ALA A 74 5.64 0.42 -5.25
CA ALA A 74 5.84 -0.12 -3.91
C ALA A 74 7.15 0.39 -3.27
N GLU A 75 8.25 0.43 -4.04
CA GLU A 75 9.51 1.01 -3.59
C GLU A 75 9.35 2.50 -3.25
N SER A 76 8.73 3.27 -4.15
CA SER A 76 8.49 4.70 -3.96
C SER A 76 7.67 4.97 -2.69
N ILE A 77 6.56 4.24 -2.51
CA ILE A 77 5.71 4.34 -1.31
C ILE A 77 6.49 4.05 -0.03
N ILE A 78 7.28 2.97 -0.01
CA ILE A 78 8.08 2.61 1.18
C ILE A 78 9.13 3.70 1.47
N ARG A 79 9.84 4.18 0.46
CA ARG A 79 10.85 5.25 0.62
C ARG A 79 10.22 6.54 1.16
N GLN A 80 9.08 6.94 0.61
CA GLN A 80 8.35 8.11 1.09
C GLN A 80 7.90 7.93 2.54
N ALA A 81 7.38 6.75 2.91
CA ALA A 81 6.93 6.48 4.27
C ALA A 81 8.10 6.53 5.28
N LEU A 82 9.26 5.98 4.91
CA LEU A 82 10.48 6.07 5.73
C LEU A 82 10.89 7.54 5.95
N ASN A 83 10.84 8.36 4.89
CA ASN A 83 11.12 9.80 4.99
C ASN A 83 10.11 10.55 5.86
N ASP A 84 8.84 10.12 5.86
CA ASP A 84 7.75 10.65 6.70
C ASP A 84 7.79 10.16 8.17
N GLY A 85 8.84 9.42 8.53
CA GLY A 85 9.11 8.98 9.91
C GLY A 85 8.51 7.62 10.26
N TRP A 86 8.11 6.82 9.27
CA TRP A 86 7.77 5.42 9.51
C TRP A 86 9.00 4.66 10.01
N ASN A 87 8.85 3.97 11.14
CA ASN A 87 9.88 3.10 11.69
C ASN A 87 9.42 1.63 11.65
N PRO A 88 9.85 0.84 10.65
CA PRO A 88 9.42 -0.54 10.49
C PRO A 88 9.95 -1.50 11.58
N GLU A 89 10.91 -1.09 12.39
CA GLU A 89 11.48 -1.91 13.47
C GLU A 89 10.76 -1.71 14.81
N ARG A 90 10.21 -0.51 15.01
CA ARG A 90 9.46 -0.18 16.23
C ARG A 90 8.07 -0.76 16.14
N LYS A 91 7.58 -1.44 17.19
CA LYS A 91 6.17 -1.85 17.25
C LYS A 91 5.25 -0.64 17.43
N GLY A 92 4.11 -0.64 16.74
CA GLY A 92 3.13 0.42 16.83
C GLY A 92 1.88 0.13 16.01
N THR A 93 0.88 1.02 16.13
CA THR A 93 -0.27 1.03 15.22
C THR A 93 0.19 1.34 13.79
N PRO A 94 -0.46 0.78 12.76
CA PRO A 94 -0.14 1.11 11.39
C PRO A 94 -0.13 2.62 11.16
N MET A 95 0.87 3.11 10.43
CA MET A 95 0.83 4.47 9.90
C MET A 95 0.00 4.47 8.63
N VAL A 96 -1.01 5.33 8.61
CA VAL A 96 -2.00 5.38 7.53
C VAL A 96 -1.71 6.58 6.63
N PHE A 97 -1.73 6.33 5.32
CA PHE A 97 -1.52 7.31 4.28
C PHE A 97 -2.59 7.17 3.19
N ASP A 98 -2.81 8.24 2.46
CA ASP A 98 -3.54 8.26 1.19
C ASP A 98 -2.52 8.40 0.04
N TRP A 99 -2.75 7.73 -1.08
CA TRP A 99 -1.88 7.82 -2.26
C TRP A 99 -2.50 8.68 -3.35
N GLU A 100 -1.91 9.85 -3.56
CA GLU A 100 -2.39 10.86 -4.51
C GLU A 100 -1.25 11.29 -5.43
N ASN A 101 -1.48 11.25 -6.76
CA ASN A 101 -0.49 11.70 -7.76
C ASN A 101 0.93 11.15 -7.53
N ASP A 102 1.01 9.85 -7.23
CA ASP A 102 2.25 9.10 -6.97
C ASP A 102 3.03 9.52 -5.69
N THR A 103 2.39 10.32 -4.85
CA THR A 103 2.89 10.76 -3.55
C THR A 103 2.00 10.22 -2.43
N ILE A 104 2.58 9.83 -1.30
CA ILE A 104 1.80 9.47 -0.10
C ILE A 104 1.57 10.71 0.76
N ILE A 105 0.35 10.84 1.29
CA ILE A 105 -0.04 11.92 2.17
C ILE A 105 -0.47 11.29 3.48
N ARG A 106 0.15 11.70 4.59
CA ARG A 106 -0.19 11.14 5.91
C ARG A 106 -1.62 11.51 6.29
N ARG A 107 -2.44 10.50 6.58
CA ARG A 107 -3.81 10.71 7.04
C ARG A 107 -3.77 11.19 8.49
N SER A 108 -4.14 12.45 8.73
CA SER A 108 -4.42 12.92 10.08
C SER A 108 -5.73 12.28 10.54
N LYS A 109 -5.75 11.83 11.79
CA LYS A 109 -6.95 11.36 12.47
C LYS A 109 -7.96 12.49 12.65
#